data_AF-A0A660PC38-F1
#
_entry.id   AF-A0A660PC38-F1
#
_cell.length_a   1.000
_cell.length_b   1.000
_cell.length_c   1.000
_cell.angle_alpha   90.00
_cell.angle_beta   90.00
_cell.angle_gamma   90.00
#
_symmetry.space_group_name_H-M   'P 1'
#
loop_
_entity.id
_entity.type
_entity.pdbx_description
1 polymer ?
#
loop_
_entity_poly.entity_id
_entity_poly.type
_entity_poly.pdbx_seq_one_letter_code
_entity_poly.pdbx_strand_id
1 'polypeptide(L)' 'MLNKEEKAYCSAMIALKSEDYSTASVFFRGAEKQFAGNDDFCILQHTTDLLLAVKDEISALEEEAEKRE' A
#
# COMPACT_ATOMS: atom_id res chain seq x y z
N MET A 1 -6.04 24.34 4.64
CA MET A 1 -6.83 23.09 4.63
C MET A 1 -6.22 22.18 3.58
N LEU A 2 -5.95 20.92 3.91
CA LEU A 2 -5.44 19.96 2.93
C LEU A 2 -6.50 19.71 1.84
N ASN A 3 -6.06 19.59 0.59
CA ASN A 3 -6.91 19.18 -0.52
C ASN A 3 -7.19 17.66 -0.46
N LYS A 4 -7.92 17.11 -1.45
CA LYS A 4 -8.35 15.72 -1.42
C LYS A 4 -7.17 14.75 -1.50
N GLU A 5 -6.24 15.03 -2.40
CA GLU A 5 -5.05 14.22 -2.68
C GLU A 5 -4.05 14.27 -1.52
N GLU A 6 -3.86 15.44 -0.90
CA GLU A 6 -3.06 15.62 0.30
C GLU A 6 -3.65 14.87 1.50
N LYS A 7 -4.98 14.90 1.67
CA LYS A 7 -5.65 14.08 2.69
C LYS A 7 -5.44 12.59 2.44
N ALA A 8 -5.56 12.15 1.19
CA ALA A 8 -5.31 10.76 0.82
C ALA A 8 -3.87 10.36 1.15
N TYR A 9 -2.87 11.20 0.83
CA TYR A 9 -1.48 10.93 1.20
C TYR A 9 -1.28 10.82 2.73
N CYS A 10 -1.85 11.73 3.52
CA CYS A 10 -1.81 11.63 4.99
C CYS A 10 -2.48 10.35 5.51
N SER A 11 -3.63 9.96 4.96
CA SER A 11 -4.32 8.71 5.30
C SER A 11 -3.48 7.48 4.96
N ALA A 12 -2.77 7.49 3.82
CA ALA A 12 -1.82 6.43 3.47
C ALA A 12 -0.69 6.32 4.51
N MET A 13 -0.11 7.44 4.95
CA MET A 13 0.94 7.44 5.99
C MET A 13 0.45 6.90 7.33
N ILE A 14 -0.79 7.22 7.72
CA ILE A 14 -1.41 6.69 8.93
C ILE A 14 -1.59 5.17 8.82
N ALA A 15 -2.07 4.69 7.68
CA ALA A 15 -2.24 3.26 7.44
C ALA A 15 -0.90 2.50 7.45
N LEU A 16 0.15 3.07 6.85
CA LEU A 16 1.51 2.50 6.91
C LEU A 16 2.03 2.39 8.34
N LYS A 17 1.79 3.40 9.19
CA LYS A 17 2.18 3.34 10.61
C LYS A 17 1.49 2.22 11.39
N SER A 18 0.31 1.80 10.93
CA SER A 18 -0.44 0.67 11.48
C SER A 18 -0.20 -0.64 10.72
N GLU A 19 0.78 -0.67 9.81
CA GLU A 19 1.11 -1.83 8.95
C GLU A 19 -0.08 -2.30 8.10
N ASP A 20 -1.09 -1.45 7.89
CA ASP A 20 -2.23 -1.73 7.02
C ASP A 20 -1.89 -1.33 5.57
N TYR A 21 -1.09 -2.17 4.94
CA TYR A 21 -0.64 -1.99 3.57
C TYR A 21 -1.82 -1.95 2.57
N SER A 22 -2.92 -2.63 2.88
CA SER A 22 -4.10 -2.70 2.00
C SER A 22 -4.77 -1.33 1.89
N THR A 23 -5.04 -0.73 3.05
CA THR A 23 -5.62 0.60 3.15
C THR A 23 -4.64 1.66 2.65
N ALA A 24 -3.35 1.51 2.94
CA ALA A 24 -2.31 2.41 2.43
C ALA A 24 -2.29 2.46 0.89
N SER A 25 -2.28 1.30 0.20
CA SER A 25 -2.29 1.24 -1.27
C SER A 25 -3.51 1.94 -1.88
N VAL A 26 -4.70 1.77 -1.29
CA VAL A 26 -5.92 2.45 -1.75
C VAL A 26 -5.79 3.97 -1.65
N PHE A 27 -5.26 4.46 -0.53
CA PHE A 27 -5.06 5.90 -0.34
C PHE A 27 -3.95 6.47 -1.22
N PHE A 28 -2.86 5.74 -1.48
CA PHE A 28 -1.84 6.16 -2.43
C PHE A 28 -2.41 6.37 -3.83
N ARG A 29 -3.24 5.45 -4.34
CA ARG A 29 -3.92 5.65 -5.64
C ARG A 29 -4.80 6.90 -5.66
N GLY A 30 -5.39 7.25 -4.52
CA GLY A 30 -6.16 8.49 -4.35
C GLY A 30 -5.31 9.77 -4.38
N ALA A 31 -4.01 9.67 -4.12
CA ALA A 31 -3.05 10.78 -4.09
C ALA A 31 -2.19 10.87 -5.38
N GLU A 32 -2.12 9.80 -6.16
CA GLU A 32 -1.25 9.64 -7.34
C GLU A 32 -1.33 10.83 -8.30
N LYS A 33 -2.53 11.32 -8.61
CA LYS A 33 -2.71 12.43 -9.57
C LYS A 33 -1.91 13.69 -9.22
N GLN A 34 -1.73 13.97 -7.93
CA GLN A 34 -0.97 15.13 -7.47
C GLN A 34 0.52 14.84 -7.24
N PHE A 35 0.85 13.61 -6.84
CA PHE A 35 2.20 13.25 -6.38
C PHE A 35 2.97 12.33 -7.34
N ALA A 36 2.43 11.97 -8.51
CA ALA A 36 3.09 11.07 -9.47
C ALA A 36 4.48 11.55 -9.97
N GLY A 37 4.80 12.84 -9.84
CA GLY A 37 6.12 13.39 -10.15
C GLY A 37 7.07 13.49 -8.96
N ASN A 38 6.67 12.98 -7.79
CA ASN A 38 7.46 13.01 -6.56
C ASN A 38 8.06 11.62 -6.31
N ASP A 39 9.39 11.53 -6.37
CA ASP A 39 10.11 10.25 -6.25
C ASP A 39 9.85 9.54 -4.92
N ASP A 40 9.79 10.29 -3.80
CA ASP A 40 9.54 9.72 -2.47
C ASP A 40 8.14 9.09 -2.40
N PHE A 41 7.14 9.78 -2.97
CA PHE A 41 5.78 9.25 -3.08
C PHE A 41 5.75 7.95 -3.91
N CYS A 42 6.40 7.94 -5.07
CA CYS A 42 6.45 6.77 -5.94
C CYS A 42 7.13 5.59 -5.24
N ILE A 43 8.23 5.82 -4.54
CA ILE A 43 8.92 4.79 -3.74
C ILE A 43 7.97 4.20 -2.69
N LEU A 44 7.27 5.06 -1.94
CA LEU A 44 6.34 4.62 -0.90
C LEU A 44 5.18 3.82 -1.49
N GLN A 45 4.57 4.28 -2.58
CA GLN A 45 3.49 3.58 -3.27
C GLN A 45 3.94 2.22 -3.79
N HIS A 46 5.02 2.17 -4.58
CA HIS A 46 5.50 0.93 -5.17
C HIS A 46 5.98 -0.08 -4.13
N THR A 47 6.63 0.39 -3.06
CA THR A 47 7.02 -0.50 -1.95
C THR A 47 5.81 -1.08 -1.23
N THR A 48 4.76 -0.28 -1.05
CA THR A 48 3.49 -0.74 -0.45
C THR A 48 2.82 -1.79 -1.33
N ASP A 49 2.77 -1.58 -2.64
CA ASP A 49 2.19 -2.54 -3.58
C ASP A 49 3.01 -3.84 -3.63
N LEU A 50 4.35 -3.76 -3.55
CA LEU A 50 5.23 -4.92 -3.47
C LEU A 50 5.00 -5.72 -2.18
N LEU A 51 4.86 -5.04 -1.03
CA LEU A 51 4.58 -5.70 0.25
C LEU A 51 3.26 -6.46 0.23
N LEU A 52 2.22 -5.89 -0.41
CA LEU A 52 0.95 -6.58 -0.60
C LEU A 52 1.11 -7.83 -1.47
N ALA A 53 1.78 -7.72 -2.62
CA ALA A 53 2.00 -8.87 -3.50
C ALA A 53 2.77 -10.00 -2.82
N VAL A 54 3.80 -9.66 -2.02
CA VAL A 54 4.56 -10.65 -1.23
C VAL A 54 3.67 -11.31 -0.17
N LYS A 55 2.81 -10.54 0.50
CA LYS A 55 1.88 -11.08 1.50
C LYS A 55 0.88 -12.05 0.88
N ASP A 56 0.34 -11.70 -0.29
CA ASP A 56 -0.60 -12.57 -1.02
C ASP A 56 0.08 -13.89 -1.44
N GLU A 57 1.33 -13.83 -1.92
CA GLU A 57 2.11 -15.02 -2.29
C GLU A 57 2.40 -15.91 -1.06
N ILE A 58 2.79 -15.32 0.08
CA ILE A 58 3.03 -16.07 1.31
C ILE A 58 1.75 -16.80 1.73
N SER A 59 0.61 -16.11 1.75
CA SER A 59 -0.67 -16.73 2.12
C SER A 59 -1.07 -17.87 1.16
N ALA A 60 -0.82 -17.72 -0.14
CA ALA A 60 -1.05 -18.80 -1.10
C ALA A 60 -0.18 -20.03 -0.82
N LEU A 61 1.09 -19.83 -0.49
CA LEU A 61 2.02 -20.92 -0.14
C LEU A 61 1.62 -21.62 1.18
N GLU A 62 1.13 -20.88 2.16
CA GLU A 62 0.62 -21.43 3.43
C GLU A 62 -0.60 -22.31 3.19
N GLU A 63 -1.57 -21.85 2.39
CA GLU A 63 -2.75 -22.65 2.02
C GLU A 63 -2.38 -23.93 1.24
N GLU A 64 -1.36 -23.89 0.39
CA GLU A 64 -0.88 -25.06 -0.32
C GLU A 64 -0.19 -26.08 0.59
N ALA A 65 0.52 -25.61 1.61
CA ALA A 65 1.17 -26.47 2.60
C ALA A 65 0.13 -27.21 3.45
N GLU A 66 -0.90 -26.52 3.93
CA GLU A 66 -1.98 -27.11 4.74
C GLU A 66 -2.76 -28.19 3.97
N LYS A 67 -2.96 -28.03 2.66
CA LYS A 67 -3.67 -29.02 1.82
C LYS A 67 -2.90 -30.33 1.62
N ARG A 68 -1.59 -30.36 1.95
CA ARG A 68 -0.72 -31.54 1.78
C ARG A 68 -0.55 -32.35 3.07
N GLU A 69 -1.02 -31.83 4.21
CA GLU A 69 -1.07 -32.51 5.51
C GLU A 69 -2.39 -33.27 5.71
#